data_AF-A0A7Y5DED4-F1
#
_entry.id   AF-A0A7Y5DED4-F1
#
_cell.length_a   1.000
_cell.length_b   1.000
_cell.length_c   1.000
_cell.angle_alpha   90.00
_cell.angle_beta   90.00
_cell.angle_gamma   90.00
#
_symmetry.space_group_name_H-M   'P 1'
#
loop_
_entity.id
_entity.type
_entity.pdbx_description
1 polymer ?
#
loop_
_entity_poly.entity_id
_entity_poly.type
_entity_poly.pdbx_seq_one_letter_code
_entity_poly.pdbx_strand_id
1 'polypeptide(L)'
;KKEDVERGMVLSKPKSITPHTKFKAEIYVLAKEEGGRHTPFFNGYRPQFYFRTTDVTGIMTLNPGVEMVMPGDNVSVTGELISPIAMDQGLRFAVREGGKTVGSGVVTEILA
;
A
#
# COMPACT_ATOMS: atom_id res chain seq x y z
N LYS A 1 -1.45 -24.10 17.03
CA LYS A 1 -2.16 -24.91 16.00
C LYS A 1 -2.08 -24.17 14.67
N LYS A 2 -2.33 -24.85 13.54
CA LYS A 2 -2.27 -24.19 12.21
C LYS A 2 -3.26 -23.02 12.11
N GLU A 3 -4.35 -23.07 12.86
CA GLU A 3 -5.38 -22.03 12.96
C GLU A 3 -4.91 -20.73 13.62
N ASP A 4 -3.80 -20.76 14.38
CA ASP A 4 -3.32 -19.59 15.13
C ASP A 4 -2.40 -18.67 14.29
N VAL A 5 -2.09 -19.07 13.05
CA VAL A 5 -1.16 -18.35 12.16
C VAL A 5 -1.74 -18.27 10.76
N GLU A 6 -1.83 -17.06 10.24
CA GLU A 6 -2.34 -16.78 8.91
C GLU A 6 -1.26 -16.16 8.01
N ARG A 7 -1.45 -16.30 6.70
CA ARG A 7 -0.58 -15.67 5.71
C ARG A 7 -0.68 -14.14 5.86
N GLY A 8 0.48 -13.48 5.86
CA GLY A 8 0.59 -12.04 6.14
C GLY A 8 1.09 -11.73 7.55
N MET A 9 1.00 -12.68 8.49
CA MET A 9 1.64 -12.57 9.79
C MET A 9 3.17 -12.67 9.65
N VAL A 10 3.88 -12.04 10.59
CA VAL A 10 5.35 -12.04 10.65
C VAL A 10 5.82 -12.54 12.02
N LEU A 11 6.92 -13.30 12.02
CA LEU A 11 7.65 -13.61 13.24
C LEU A 11 8.68 -12.49 13.48
N SER A 12 8.70 -11.95 14.69
CA SER A 12 9.58 -10.85 15.07
C SER A 12 10.04 -10.98 16.51
N LYS A 13 11.11 -10.28 16.86
CA LYS A 13 11.52 -10.15 18.25
C LYS A 13 10.40 -9.43 19.01
N PRO A 14 10.07 -9.83 20.25
CA PRO A 14 9.05 -9.15 21.04
C PRO A 14 9.28 -7.63 21.06
N LYS A 15 8.22 -6.87 20.76
CA LYS A 15 8.20 -5.39 20.70
C LYS A 15 9.06 -4.75 19.61
N SER A 16 9.57 -5.51 18.64
CA SER A 16 10.40 -4.93 17.57
C SER A 16 9.62 -4.36 16.38
N ILE A 17 8.37 -4.79 16.19
CA ILE A 17 7.48 -4.29 15.14
C ILE A 17 6.04 -4.37 15.63
N THR A 18 5.23 -3.37 15.29
CA THR A 18 3.81 -3.31 15.68
C THR A 18 2.91 -3.30 14.45
N PRO A 19 1.66 -3.82 14.58
CA PRO A 19 0.67 -3.73 13.53
C PRO A 19 0.11 -2.31 13.40
N HIS A 20 -0.06 -1.83 12.17
CA HIS A 20 -0.65 -0.52 11.86
C HIS A 20 -1.66 -0.62 10.72
N THR A 21 -2.59 0.31 10.68
CA THR A 21 -3.58 0.44 9.59
C THR A 21 -3.41 1.72 8.79
N LYS A 22 -2.80 2.77 9.36
CA LYS A 22 -2.63 4.07 8.70
C LYS A 22 -1.15 4.38 8.50
N PHE A 23 -0.82 4.89 7.33
CA PHE A 23 0.56 5.25 6.98
C PHE A 23 0.58 6.30 5.86
N LYS A 24 1.68 7.04 5.76
CA LYS A 24 2.04 7.80 4.56
C LYS A 24 3.03 7.02 3.72
N ALA A 25 2.98 7.21 2.41
CA ALA A 25 3.87 6.56 1.47
C ALA A 25 4.15 7.41 0.25
N GLU A 26 5.30 7.17 -0.36
CA GLU A 26 5.59 7.57 -1.73
C GLU A 26 5.28 6.40 -2.65
N ILE A 27 4.54 6.65 -3.73
CA ILE A 27 4.12 5.64 -4.69
C ILE A 27 4.49 6.08 -6.10
N TYR A 28 5.19 5.21 -6.81
CA TYR A 28 5.31 5.26 -8.27
C TYR A 28 4.17 4.46 -8.90
N VAL A 29 3.39 5.11 -9.75
CA VAL A 29 2.31 4.47 -10.52
C VAL A 29 2.89 3.97 -11.83
N LEU A 30 2.77 2.68 -12.11
CA LEU A 30 3.30 2.10 -13.34
C LEU A 30 2.63 2.72 -14.56
N ALA A 31 3.44 3.06 -15.56
CA ALA A 31 2.97 3.53 -16.85
C ALA A 31 2.21 2.43 -17.59
N LYS A 32 1.48 2.81 -18.64
CA LYS A 32 0.73 1.89 -19.48
C LYS A 32 1.66 0.85 -20.13
N GLU A 33 2.84 1.28 -20.55
CA GLU A 33 3.87 0.48 -21.21
C GLU A 33 4.48 -0.56 -20.25
N GLU A 34 4.45 -0.27 -18.96
CA GLU A 34 4.91 -1.16 -17.88
C GLU A 34 3.81 -2.16 -17.44
N GLY A 35 2.65 -2.15 -18.11
CA GLY A 35 1.50 -2.99 -17.78
C GLY A 35 0.65 -2.47 -16.63
N GLY A 36 0.81 -1.18 -16.27
CA GLY A 36 0.02 -0.50 -15.25
C GLY A 36 -1.38 -0.12 -15.71
N ARG A 37 -1.90 0.98 -15.16
CA ARG A 37 -3.23 1.49 -15.52
C ARG A 37 -3.22 2.19 -16.87
N HIS A 38 -4.36 2.16 -17.55
CA HIS A 38 -4.60 2.96 -18.76
C HIS A 38 -5.20 4.33 -18.46
N THR A 39 -5.92 4.44 -17.35
CA THR A 39 -6.66 5.63 -16.94
C THR A 39 -6.22 6.10 -15.56
N PRO A 40 -6.34 7.40 -15.27
CA PRO A 40 -6.04 7.93 -13.94
C PRO A 40 -6.90 7.30 -12.85
N PHE A 41 -6.49 7.52 -11.61
CA PHE A 41 -7.34 7.30 -10.44
C PHE A 41 -7.43 8.58 -9.61
N PHE A 42 -8.45 8.62 -8.76
CA PHE A 42 -8.84 9.78 -7.98
C PHE A 42 -8.76 9.47 -6.48
N ASN A 43 -8.96 10.50 -5.68
CA ASN A 43 -9.07 10.35 -4.24
C ASN A 43 -10.15 9.33 -3.83
N GLY A 44 -9.87 8.50 -2.82
CA GLY A 44 -10.76 7.42 -2.39
C GLY A 44 -10.62 6.12 -3.18
N TYR A 45 -9.60 6.01 -4.04
CA TYR A 45 -9.23 4.78 -4.73
C TYR A 45 -8.99 3.62 -3.73
N ARG A 46 -9.51 2.42 -4.04
CA ARG A 46 -9.49 1.25 -3.13
C ARG A 46 -8.74 0.04 -3.69
N PRO A 47 -7.41 0.11 -3.86
CA PRO A 47 -6.62 -1.02 -4.33
C PRO A 47 -6.34 -2.06 -3.23
N GLN A 48 -5.69 -3.14 -3.64
CA GLN A 48 -5.02 -4.07 -2.73
C GLN A 48 -3.56 -3.64 -2.55
N PHE A 49 -3.12 -3.49 -1.31
CA PHE A 49 -1.72 -3.25 -0.96
C PHE A 49 -1.06 -4.58 -0.64
N TYR A 50 -0.05 -4.93 -1.44
CA TYR A 50 0.72 -6.14 -1.24
C TYR A 50 1.92 -5.88 -0.35
N PHE A 51 1.83 -6.30 0.91
CA PHE A 51 2.89 -6.23 1.88
C PHE A 51 3.51 -7.61 2.08
N ARG A 52 4.76 -7.77 1.64
CA ARG A 52 5.57 -9.00 1.73
C ARG A 52 4.88 -10.22 1.10
N THR A 53 3.92 -10.81 1.81
CA THR A 53 3.25 -12.07 1.44
C THR A 53 1.74 -11.96 1.32
N THR A 54 1.12 -10.84 1.71
CA THR A 54 -0.34 -10.69 1.75
C THR A 54 -0.83 -9.45 1.01
N ASP A 55 -1.99 -9.59 0.39
CA ASP A 55 -2.79 -8.50 -0.15
C ASP A 55 -3.76 -8.01 0.94
N VAL A 56 -3.80 -6.71 1.20
CA VAL A 56 -4.77 -6.08 2.10
C VAL A 56 -5.41 -4.91 1.39
N THR A 57 -6.74 -4.91 1.31
CA THR A 57 -7.48 -3.76 0.74
C THR A 57 -7.26 -2.53 1.61
N GLY A 58 -7.05 -1.39 0.97
CA GLY A 58 -6.99 -0.11 1.67
C GLY A 58 -7.60 1.00 0.86
N ILE A 59 -7.83 2.13 1.51
CA ILE A 59 -8.26 3.38 0.88
C ILE A 59 -7.02 4.27 0.72
N MET A 60 -6.84 4.79 -0.48
CA MET A 60 -5.78 5.75 -0.78
C MET A 60 -6.36 7.16 -0.79
N THR A 61 -5.75 8.02 0.02
CA THR A 61 -6.08 9.44 0.09
C THR A 61 -4.94 10.26 -0.51
N LEU A 62 -5.27 11.05 -1.52
CA LEU A 62 -4.33 11.95 -2.19
C LEU A 62 -4.09 13.20 -1.33
N ASN A 63 -2.91 13.81 -1.49
CA ASN A 63 -2.60 15.07 -0.81
C ASN A 63 -3.52 16.21 -1.28
N PRO A 64 -3.79 17.21 -0.43
CA PRO A 64 -4.56 18.39 -0.81
C PRO A 64 -3.98 19.06 -2.06
N GLY A 65 -4.84 19.34 -3.04
CA GLY A 65 -4.45 19.94 -4.33
C GLY A 65 -4.11 18.92 -5.42
N VAL A 66 -4.02 17.62 -5.11
CA VAL A 66 -3.89 16.56 -6.11
C VAL A 66 -5.27 15.94 -6.37
N GLU A 67 -5.87 16.29 -7.51
CA GLU A 67 -7.20 15.78 -7.88
C GLU A 67 -7.16 14.36 -8.44
N MET A 68 -6.14 14.07 -9.25
CA MET A 68 -5.97 12.78 -9.93
C MET A 68 -4.49 12.44 -10.09
N VAL A 69 -4.20 11.15 -10.26
CA VAL A 69 -2.86 10.62 -10.49
C VAL A 69 -2.83 9.87 -11.82
N MET A 70 -1.87 10.23 -12.68
CA MET A 70 -1.71 9.61 -13.99
C MET A 70 -0.77 8.39 -13.91
N PRO A 71 -0.93 7.39 -14.80
CA PRO A 71 0.07 6.35 -14.97
C PRO A 71 1.44 6.95 -15.32
N GLY A 72 2.49 6.54 -14.61
CA GLY A 72 3.85 7.10 -14.73
C GLY A 72 4.20 8.16 -13.67
N ASP A 73 3.24 8.62 -12.88
CA ASP A 73 3.48 9.64 -11.85
C ASP A 73 4.12 9.06 -10.58
N ASN A 74 4.84 9.91 -9.85
CA ASN A 74 5.22 9.68 -8.46
C ASN A 74 4.36 10.57 -7.57
N VAL A 75 3.75 9.99 -6.54
CA VAL A 75 2.81 10.69 -5.66
C VAL A 75 2.98 10.29 -4.20
N SER A 76 2.93 11.28 -3.32
CA SER A 76 2.80 11.09 -1.88
C SER A 76 1.33 10.91 -1.50
N VAL A 77 1.02 9.84 -0.76
CA VAL A 77 -0.36 9.50 -0.36
C VAL A 77 -0.45 9.09 1.10
N THR A 78 -1.66 9.12 1.64
CA THR A 78 -2.02 8.45 2.90
C THR A 78 -2.81 7.19 2.60
N GLY A 79 -2.40 6.05 3.16
CA GLY A 79 -3.10 4.77 3.05
C GLY A 79 -3.80 4.40 4.36
N GLU A 80 -5.02 3.88 4.26
CA GLU A 80 -5.79 3.30 5.38
C GLU A 80 -6.22 1.86 5.03
N LEU A 81 -5.66 0.87 5.73
CA LEU A 81 -5.90 -0.55 5.52
C LEU A 81 -7.11 -1.04 6.31
N ILE A 82 -7.87 -1.98 5.74
CA ILE A 82 -9.02 -2.60 6.43
C ILE A 82 -8.60 -3.57 7.54
N SER A 83 -7.36 -4.05 7.48
CA SER A 83 -6.77 -4.97 8.45
C SER A 83 -5.38 -4.51 8.84
N PRO A 84 -4.98 -4.69 10.11
CA PRO A 84 -3.65 -4.31 10.58
C PRO A 84 -2.54 -5.10 9.88
N ILE A 85 -1.45 -4.41 9.52
CA ILE A 85 -0.23 -5.01 8.96
C ILE A 85 0.98 -4.58 9.77
N ALA A 86 1.88 -5.54 10.04
CA ALA A 86 3.16 -5.25 10.65
C ALA A 86 4.07 -4.50 9.68
N MET A 87 4.28 -3.21 9.94
CA MET A 87 5.01 -2.30 9.06
C MET A 87 5.89 -1.34 9.84
N ASP A 88 6.98 -0.94 9.19
CA ASP A 88 7.91 0.10 9.66
C ASP A 88 8.18 1.06 8.50
N GLN A 89 8.73 2.23 8.83
CA GLN A 89 9.24 3.17 7.83
C GLN A 89 10.27 2.49 6.93
N GLY A 90 10.20 2.77 5.63
CA GLY A 90 11.04 2.15 4.60
C GLY A 90 10.54 0.82 4.07
N LEU A 91 9.46 0.25 4.64
CA LEU A 91 8.86 -0.97 4.09
C LEU A 91 8.32 -0.70 2.68
N ARG A 92 8.78 -1.51 1.73
CA ARG A 92 8.29 -1.49 0.35
C ARG A 92 7.04 -2.34 0.19
N PHE A 93 6.15 -1.92 -0.69
CA PHE A 93 4.92 -2.62 -1.03
C PHE A 93 4.57 -2.44 -2.50
N ALA A 94 3.69 -3.29 -3.01
CA ALA A 94 3.11 -3.13 -4.34
C ALA A 94 1.64 -2.68 -4.22
N VAL A 95 1.18 -1.85 -5.15
CA VAL A 95 -0.25 -1.53 -5.30
C VAL A 95 -0.79 -2.44 -6.39
N ARG A 96 -1.88 -3.15 -6.10
CA ARG A 96 -2.46 -4.15 -7.01
C ARG A 96 -3.95 -3.93 -7.21
N GLU A 97 -4.40 -4.21 -8.44
CA GLU A 97 -5.80 -4.19 -8.84
C GLU A 97 -6.08 -5.43 -9.69
N GLY A 98 -7.11 -6.21 -9.34
CA GLY A 98 -7.45 -7.43 -10.07
C GLY A 98 -6.29 -8.44 -10.18
N GLY A 99 -5.40 -8.48 -9.17
CA GLY A 99 -4.22 -9.33 -9.16
C GLY A 99 -3.02 -8.82 -9.98
N LYS A 100 -3.14 -7.68 -10.69
CA LYS A 100 -2.04 -7.04 -11.41
C LYS A 100 -1.40 -5.94 -10.59
N THR A 101 -0.09 -5.79 -10.67
CA THR A 101 0.62 -4.66 -10.07
C THR A 101 0.39 -3.41 -10.92
N VAL A 102 -0.05 -2.34 -10.28
CA VAL A 102 -0.32 -1.04 -10.90
C VAL A 102 0.57 0.07 -10.33
N GLY A 103 1.30 -0.20 -9.25
CA GLY A 103 2.24 0.73 -8.65
C GLY A 103 3.18 0.06 -7.66
N SER A 104 4.22 0.77 -7.28
CA SER A 104 5.22 0.38 -6.29
C SER A 104 5.40 1.50 -5.29
N GLY A 105 5.40 1.18 -4.01
CA GLY A 105 5.45 2.18 -2.95
C GLY A 105 6.44 1.86 -1.84
N VAL A 106 6.76 2.90 -1.08
CA VAL A 106 7.55 2.81 0.14
C VAL A 106 6.87 3.60 1.26
N VAL A 107 6.72 2.97 2.42
CA VAL A 107 6.18 3.61 3.61
C VAL A 107 7.15 4.69 4.08
N THR A 108 6.69 5.94 4.17
CA THR A 108 7.51 7.08 4.62
C THR A 108 7.25 7.45 6.07
N GLU A 109 6.04 7.21 6.57
CA GLU A 109 5.66 7.53 7.96
C GLU A 109 4.54 6.60 8.41
N ILE A 110 4.57 6.17 9.67
CA ILE A 110 3.47 5.41 10.30
C ILE A 110 2.56 6.38 11.03
N LEU A 111 1.25 6.31 10.78
CA LEU A 111 0.26 7.14 11.44
C LEU A 111 -0.46 6.29 12.51
N ALA A 112 -0.60 6.86 13.71
CA ALA A 112 -1.26 6.20 14.84
C ALA A 112 -2.78 6.09 14.64
#